data_AF-A0A955AE74-F1
#
_entry.id   AF-A0A955AE74-F1
#
_cell.length_a   1.000
_cell.length_b   1.000
_cell.length_c   1.000
_cell.angle_alpha   90.00
_cell.angle_beta   90.00
_cell.angle_gamma   90.00
#
_symmetry.space_group_name_H-M   'P 1'
#
loop_
_entity.id
_entity.type
_entity.pdbx_description
1 polymer ?
#
loop_
_entity_poly.entity_id
_entity_poly.type
_entity_poly.pdbx_seq_one_letter_code
_entity_poly.pdbx_strand_id
1 'polypeptide(L)'
;MSSVPTDYPIASNREQQLQERRKFLQNGLRISGVLAAGTFGGFLAGRRGKAEATRWQIDPDKCVGCNNCATQCVLAESAVKCLQCFDMCGYCDVCTGYFSMNYLSLDTAAESQMCPTGAIARQFIEEKAGQRFFEYTIDESLCIGCGKCVKGCALMNGSLYLQVMHDRCVNCNECAIAVSCPTQAFDRLPANRPYRVKQSVYPLIQQKAAIPERDDARQLLREVSPP
;
A
#
# COMPACT_ATOMS: atom_id res chain seq x y z
N MET A 1 -47.39 -75.88 -22.65
CA MET A 1 -46.13 -75.12 -22.69
C MET A 1 -46.29 -74.00 -23.69
N SER A 2 -46.22 -72.78 -23.19
CA SER A 2 -46.44 -71.52 -23.90
C SER A 2 -45.12 -71.00 -24.46
N SER A 3 -45.11 -70.52 -25.71
CA SER A 3 -44.48 -69.24 -26.10
C SER A 3 -44.56 -69.06 -27.62
N VAL A 4 -45.41 -68.13 -28.05
CA VAL A 4 -45.42 -67.54 -29.39
C VAL A 4 -44.29 -66.48 -29.44
N PRO A 5 -43.52 -66.36 -30.53
CA PRO A 5 -42.52 -65.30 -30.65
C PRO A 5 -43.22 -63.95 -30.84
N THR A 6 -42.79 -62.94 -30.09
CA THR A 6 -43.28 -61.57 -30.22
C THR A 6 -42.61 -60.89 -31.42
N ASP A 7 -43.43 -60.43 -32.37
CA ASP A 7 -43.04 -59.56 -33.47
C ASP A 7 -42.45 -58.25 -32.92
N TYR A 8 -41.20 -57.97 -33.26
CA TYR A 8 -40.61 -56.64 -33.10
C TYR A 8 -40.98 -55.78 -34.32
N PRO A 9 -41.59 -54.59 -34.15
CA PRO A 9 -41.88 -53.72 -35.28
C PRO A 9 -40.60 -53.14 -35.88
N ILE A 10 -40.39 -53.35 -37.18
CA ILE A 10 -39.30 -52.75 -37.96
C ILE A 10 -39.71 -51.31 -38.31
N ALA A 11 -39.05 -50.33 -37.69
CA ALA A 11 -39.29 -48.92 -37.96
C ALA A 11 -39.00 -48.57 -39.44
N SER A 12 -39.85 -47.73 -40.04
CA SER A 12 -39.73 -47.38 -41.46
C SER A 12 -38.46 -46.54 -41.74
N ASN A 13 -37.88 -46.66 -42.93
CA ASN A 13 -36.65 -45.96 -43.34
C ASN A 13 -36.76 -44.42 -43.17
N ARG A 14 -37.98 -43.87 -43.33
CA ARG A 14 -38.27 -42.44 -43.10
C ARG A 14 -38.23 -42.04 -41.62
N GLU A 15 -38.66 -42.91 -40.72
CA GLU A 15 -38.59 -42.68 -39.28
C GLU A 15 -37.15 -42.76 -38.77
N GLN A 16 -36.34 -43.69 -39.30
CA GLN A 16 -34.91 -43.78 -39.01
C GLN A 16 -34.17 -42.50 -39.41
N GLN A 17 -34.38 -41.98 -40.62
CA GLN A 17 -33.78 -40.72 -41.08
C GLN A 17 -34.20 -39.51 -40.22
N LEU A 18 -35.46 -39.45 -39.78
CA LEU A 18 -35.93 -38.39 -38.89
C LEU A 18 -35.28 -38.47 -37.51
N GLN A 19 -35.05 -39.67 -36.98
CA GLN A 19 -34.34 -39.86 -35.71
C GLN A 19 -32.86 -39.47 -35.82
N GLU A 20 -32.17 -39.82 -36.91
CA GLU A 20 -30.78 -39.42 -37.13
C GLU A 20 -30.60 -37.91 -37.26
N ARG A 21 -31.49 -37.23 -38.00
CA ARG A 21 -31.50 -35.77 -38.10
C ARG A 21 -31.71 -35.09 -36.74
N ARG A 22 -32.64 -35.61 -35.92
CA ARG A 22 -32.87 -35.11 -34.55
C ARG A 22 -31.65 -35.32 -33.66
N LYS A 23 -31.01 -36.49 -33.72
CA LYS A 23 -29.77 -36.78 -32.98
C LYS A 23 -28.62 -35.86 -33.41
N PHE A 24 -28.46 -35.61 -34.71
CA PHE A 24 -27.44 -34.70 -35.23
C PHE A 24 -27.64 -33.26 -34.75
N LEU A 25 -28.88 -32.75 -34.81
CA LEU A 25 -29.21 -31.41 -34.29
C LEU A 25 -29.03 -31.31 -32.77
N GLN A 26 -29.46 -32.33 -32.02
CA GLN A 26 -29.27 -32.36 -30.56
C GLN A 26 -27.79 -32.40 -30.18
N ASN A 27 -26.98 -33.19 -30.89
CA ASN A 27 -25.54 -33.26 -30.63
C ASN A 27 -24.84 -31.96 -31.05
N GLY A 28 -25.21 -31.37 -32.19
CA GLY A 28 -24.70 -30.07 -32.62
C GLY A 28 -24.99 -28.95 -31.61
N LEU A 29 -26.22 -28.91 -31.06
CA LEU A 29 -26.61 -27.95 -30.04
C LEU A 29 -25.84 -28.15 -28.72
N ARG A 30 -25.60 -29.40 -28.32
CA ARG A 30 -24.81 -29.71 -27.11
C ARG A 30 -23.35 -29.32 -27.26
N ILE A 31 -22.72 -29.64 -28.39
CA ILE A 31 -21.31 -29.33 -28.66
C ILE A 31 -21.10 -27.82 -28.74
N SER A 32 -21.97 -27.11 -29.47
CA SER A 32 -21.91 -25.65 -29.57
C SER A 32 -22.18 -24.98 -28.22
N GLY A 33 -23.12 -25.48 -27.42
CA GLY A 33 -23.36 -25.02 -26.05
C GLY A 33 -22.13 -25.17 -25.15
N VAL A 34 -21.45 -26.31 -25.20
CA VAL A 34 -20.22 -26.57 -24.43
C VAL A 34 -19.07 -25.66 -24.88
N LEU A 35 -18.87 -25.48 -26.19
CA LEU A 35 -17.84 -24.60 -26.72
C LEU A 35 -18.10 -23.13 -26.36
N ALA A 36 -19.34 -22.67 -26.45
CA ALA A 36 -19.74 -21.31 -26.08
C ALA A 36 -19.56 -21.07 -24.58
N ALA A 37 -19.97 -22.03 -23.73
CA ALA A 37 -19.77 -21.94 -22.29
C ALA A 37 -18.28 -21.98 -21.91
N GLY A 38 -17.48 -22.83 -22.54
CA GLY A 38 -16.05 -22.94 -22.30
C GLY A 38 -15.27 -21.69 -22.72
N THR A 39 -15.57 -21.13 -23.90
CA THR A 39 -14.94 -19.87 -24.36
C THR A 39 -15.36 -18.68 -23.51
N PHE A 40 -16.63 -18.56 -23.16
CA PHE A 40 -17.12 -17.50 -22.29
C PHE A 40 -16.57 -17.61 -20.87
N GLY A 41 -16.53 -18.82 -20.31
CA GLY A 41 -15.92 -19.09 -19.01
C GLY A 41 -14.42 -18.79 -18.99
N GLY A 42 -13.69 -19.20 -20.02
CA GLY A 42 -12.26 -18.90 -20.18
C GLY A 42 -11.98 -17.40 -20.33
N PHE A 43 -12.80 -16.67 -21.08
CA PHE A 43 -12.68 -15.22 -21.24
C PHE A 43 -12.92 -14.45 -19.93
N LEU A 44 -13.95 -14.82 -19.16
CA LEU A 44 -14.23 -14.21 -17.87
C LEU A 44 -13.15 -14.52 -16.83
N ALA A 45 -12.62 -15.75 -16.82
CA ALA A 45 -11.49 -16.12 -15.97
C ALA A 45 -10.21 -15.34 -16.32
N GLY A 46 -9.92 -15.17 -17.61
CA GLY A 46 -8.78 -14.39 -18.09
C GLY A 46 -8.85 -12.90 -17.75
N ARG A 47 -10.05 -12.31 -17.68
CA ARG A 47 -10.22 -10.91 -17.24
C ARG A 47 -10.02 -10.72 -15.73
N ARG A 48 -10.35 -11.71 -14.90
CA ARG A 48 -10.11 -11.63 -13.44
C ARG A 48 -8.64 -11.69 -13.05
N GLY A 49 -7.77 -12.22 -13.91
CA GLY A 49 -6.35 -12.44 -13.61
C GLY A 49 -5.44 -11.21 -13.64
N LYS A 50 -5.92 -10.04 -14.10
CA LYS A 50 -5.14 -8.79 -14.10
C LYS A 50 -5.53 -7.91 -12.91
N ALA A 51 -5.49 -8.44 -11.70
CA ALA A 51 -5.47 -7.59 -10.52
C ALA A 51 -4.17 -6.77 -10.56
N GLU A 52 -4.28 -5.44 -10.58
CA GLU A 52 -3.09 -4.59 -10.49
C GLU A 52 -2.30 -4.96 -9.24
N ALA A 53 -0.99 -5.14 -9.39
CA ALA A 53 -0.13 -5.38 -8.24
C ALA A 53 -0.30 -4.22 -7.26
N THR A 54 -0.58 -4.52 -6.00
CA THR A 54 -0.75 -3.50 -4.95
C THR A 54 0.35 -3.62 -3.91
N ARG A 55 0.57 -2.54 -3.17
CA ARG A 55 1.49 -2.43 -2.04
C ARG A 55 0.75 -1.88 -0.83
N TRP A 56 1.16 -2.31 0.36
CA TRP A 56 0.72 -1.66 1.58
C TRP A 56 1.34 -0.28 1.69
N GLN A 57 0.52 0.69 2.08
CA GLN A 57 1.00 2.01 2.43
C GLN A 57 0.20 2.58 3.60
N ILE A 58 0.87 3.44 4.36
CA ILE A 58 0.26 4.20 5.45
C ILE A 58 -0.24 5.56 4.95
N ASP A 59 -1.41 5.94 5.42
CA ASP A 59 -1.99 7.27 5.32
C ASP A 59 -1.43 8.14 6.46
N PRO A 60 -0.57 9.13 6.15
CA PRO A 60 0.08 9.94 7.17
C PRO A 60 -0.87 10.95 7.84
N ASP A 61 -2.08 11.15 7.31
CA ASP A 61 -3.09 12.03 7.91
C ASP A 61 -4.05 11.26 8.83
N LYS A 62 -4.17 9.93 8.67
CA LYS A 62 -4.87 9.05 9.62
C LYS A 62 -3.95 8.51 10.74
N CYS A 63 -2.64 8.53 10.54
CA CYS A 63 -1.69 7.96 11.50
C CYS A 63 -1.62 8.78 12.80
N VAL A 64 -1.71 8.11 13.95
CA VAL A 64 -1.64 8.75 15.29
C VAL A 64 -0.36 8.40 16.07
N GLY A 65 0.62 7.75 15.44
CA GLY A 65 1.87 7.36 16.10
C GLY A 65 1.67 6.37 17.27
N CYS A 66 0.85 5.34 17.06
CA CYS A 66 0.44 4.38 18.11
C CYS A 66 1.48 3.32 18.49
N ASN A 67 2.68 3.33 17.90
CA ASN A 67 3.75 2.34 18.09
C ASN A 67 3.54 0.92 17.51
N ASN A 68 2.33 0.55 17.08
CA ASN A 68 2.08 -0.80 16.52
C ASN A 68 2.91 -1.12 15.26
N CYS A 69 3.34 -0.10 14.51
CA CYS A 69 4.23 -0.30 13.36
C CYS A 69 5.57 -0.92 13.75
N ALA A 70 6.08 -0.65 14.95
CA ALA A 70 7.35 -1.21 15.44
C ALA A 70 7.21 -2.64 15.96
N THR A 71 6.02 -3.03 16.43
CA THR A 71 5.84 -4.28 17.19
C THR A 71 5.02 -5.34 16.45
N GLN A 72 4.24 -4.97 15.43
CA GLN A 72 3.33 -5.87 14.72
C GLN A 72 3.85 -6.29 13.33
N CYS A 73 5.03 -5.80 12.92
CA CYS A 73 5.62 -6.26 11.66
C CYS A 73 6.05 -7.72 11.79
N VAL A 74 5.86 -8.51 10.73
CA VAL A 74 6.37 -9.90 10.69
C VAL A 74 7.89 -9.96 10.53
N LEU A 75 8.50 -8.86 10.09
CA LEU A 75 9.96 -8.71 10.00
C LEU A 75 10.51 -8.35 11.37
N ALA A 76 11.71 -8.87 11.69
CA ALA A 76 12.41 -8.56 12.93
C ALA A 76 12.63 -7.04 13.10
N GLU A 77 12.97 -6.36 11.99
CA GLU A 77 13.02 -4.91 11.93
C GLU A 77 11.96 -4.43 10.95
N SER A 78 11.04 -3.59 11.44
CA SER A 78 9.84 -3.17 10.71
C SER A 78 10.15 -2.62 9.32
N ALA A 79 9.29 -2.95 8.35
CA ALA A 79 9.30 -2.31 7.05
C ALA A 79 8.79 -0.86 7.09
N VAL A 80 8.20 -0.42 8.21
CA VAL A 80 7.73 0.95 8.38
C VAL A 80 8.84 1.81 8.97
N LYS A 81 9.14 2.94 8.34
CA LYS A 81 10.16 3.88 8.77
C LYS A 81 9.57 5.28 8.91
N CYS A 82 10.17 6.10 9.76
CA CYS A 82 9.89 7.53 9.77
C CYS A 82 10.67 8.19 8.62
N LEU A 83 10.03 9.11 7.91
CA LEU A 83 10.68 10.00 6.97
C LEU A 83 10.48 11.44 7.43
N GLN A 84 11.38 12.31 6.96
CA GLN A 84 11.28 13.74 7.14
C GLN A 84 10.87 14.40 5.81
N CYS A 85 9.82 15.19 5.85
CA CYS A 85 9.44 16.06 4.74
C CYS A 85 9.96 17.48 4.96
N PHE A 86 11.11 17.78 4.35
CA PHE A 86 11.76 19.09 4.47
C PHE A 86 10.88 20.26 3.99
N ASP A 87 9.95 20.01 3.08
CA ASP A 87 9.02 21.02 2.57
C ASP A 87 7.97 21.48 3.59
N MET A 88 7.80 20.73 4.68
CA MET A 88 6.97 21.12 5.82
C MET A 88 7.77 21.49 7.05
N CYS A 89 9.06 21.15 7.09
CA CYS A 89 9.84 21.27 8.32
C CYS A 89 10.00 22.74 8.72
N GLY A 90 9.71 23.03 9.99
CA GLY A 90 9.95 24.36 10.57
C GLY A 90 11.38 24.58 11.07
N TYR A 91 12.26 23.58 10.94
CA TYR A 91 13.66 23.60 11.40
C TYR A 91 13.83 24.09 12.85
N CYS A 92 12.91 23.68 13.73
CA CYS A 92 12.77 24.23 15.09
C CYS A 92 14.02 23.99 15.95
N ASP A 93 14.44 24.97 16.76
CA ASP A 93 15.42 24.75 17.83
C ASP A 93 14.89 23.70 18.81
N VAL A 94 13.67 23.89 19.30
CA VAL A 94 12.97 22.95 20.18
C VAL A 94 11.93 22.19 19.35
N CYS A 95 12.32 21.05 18.77
CA CYS A 95 11.41 20.18 18.03
C CYS A 95 10.74 19.18 18.98
N THR A 96 9.40 19.21 19.09
CA THR A 96 8.63 18.25 19.90
C THR A 96 8.62 16.84 19.33
N GLY A 97 9.07 16.64 18.09
CA GLY A 97 9.34 15.31 17.53
C GLY A 97 10.72 14.75 17.89
N TYR A 98 11.67 15.61 18.29
CA TYR A 98 13.03 15.24 18.67
C TYR A 98 13.20 15.14 20.17
N PHE A 99 12.76 16.14 20.93
CA PHE A 99 12.96 16.20 22.38
C PHE A 99 11.86 15.46 23.14
N SER A 100 12.23 14.72 24.19
CA SER A 100 11.28 14.18 25.15
C SER A 100 10.56 15.32 25.90
N MET A 101 9.36 15.11 26.45
CA MET A 101 8.68 16.22 27.17
C MET A 101 9.39 16.66 28.46
N ASN A 102 10.33 15.84 28.96
CA ASN A 102 11.03 16.04 30.23
C ASN A 102 12.54 16.25 30.01
N TYR A 103 12.95 16.85 28.89
CA TYR A 103 14.36 17.15 28.63
C TYR A 103 14.92 18.08 29.73
N LEU A 104 16.15 17.81 30.18
CA LEU A 104 16.86 18.67 31.14
C LEU A 104 17.70 19.74 30.44
N SER A 105 18.16 19.43 29.22
CA SER A 105 19.01 20.26 28.39
C SER A 105 18.67 20.08 26.92
N LEU A 106 18.94 21.10 26.09
CA LEU A 106 18.75 21.06 24.64
C LEU A 106 19.99 20.51 23.94
N ASP A 107 20.38 19.29 24.32
CA ASP A 107 21.50 18.56 23.74
C ASP A 107 21.03 17.29 23.01
N THR A 108 22.00 16.53 22.49
CA THR A 108 21.74 15.29 21.76
C THR A 108 21.86 14.04 22.64
N ALA A 109 21.86 14.20 23.97
CA ALA A 109 21.94 13.08 24.89
C ALA A 109 20.67 12.20 24.81
N ALA A 110 20.81 10.91 25.12
CA ALA A 110 19.74 9.93 24.91
C ALA A 110 18.47 10.24 25.72
N GLU A 111 18.63 10.75 26.95
CA GLU A 111 17.56 11.16 27.85
C GLU A 111 16.79 12.40 27.34
N SER A 112 17.44 13.25 26.56
CA SER A 112 16.84 14.40 25.92
C SER A 112 16.01 14.00 24.70
N GLN A 113 16.32 12.87 24.06
CA GLN A 113 15.68 12.43 22.82
C GLN A 113 14.37 11.66 23.04
N MET A 114 13.41 11.88 22.14
CA MET A 114 12.14 11.15 22.06
C MET A 114 12.30 9.80 21.35
N CYS A 115 13.26 9.71 20.41
CA CYS A 115 13.50 8.50 19.63
C CYS A 115 14.26 7.47 20.49
N PRO A 116 13.69 6.29 20.77
CA PRO A 116 14.31 5.32 21.68
C PRO A 116 15.58 4.68 21.13
N THR A 117 15.79 4.74 19.81
CA THR A 117 16.96 4.16 19.13
C THR A 117 17.95 5.21 18.65
N GLY A 118 17.72 6.49 18.98
CA GLY A 118 18.59 7.58 18.51
C GLY A 118 18.58 7.78 17.00
N ALA A 119 17.55 7.32 16.30
CA ALA A 119 17.49 7.35 14.82
C ALA A 119 17.32 8.74 14.20
N ILE A 120 17.27 9.82 14.98
CA ILE A 120 17.09 11.19 14.47
C ILE A 120 18.40 11.92 14.70
N ALA A 121 19.04 12.38 13.62
CA ALA A 121 20.19 13.27 13.72
C ALA A 121 19.69 14.72 13.74
N ARG A 122 20.28 15.54 14.60
CA ARG A 122 19.98 16.96 14.73
C ARG A 122 21.22 17.77 14.34
N GLN A 123 21.12 18.57 13.29
CA GLN A 123 22.22 19.36 12.76
C GLN A 123 21.89 20.85 12.82
N PHE A 124 22.80 21.66 13.36
CA PHE A 124 22.67 23.11 13.33
C PHE A 124 22.82 23.62 11.88
N ILE A 125 21.89 24.47 11.44
CA ILE A 125 21.93 25.09 10.11
C ILE A 125 22.46 26.52 10.24
N GLU A 126 21.70 27.37 10.92
CA GLU A 126 22.00 28.80 11.04
C GLU A 126 21.33 29.41 12.27
N GLU A 127 21.77 30.62 12.61
CA GLU A 127 21.08 31.49 13.55
C GLU A 127 20.70 32.79 12.83
N LYS A 128 19.43 33.17 12.92
CA LYS A 128 18.90 34.37 12.27
C LYS A 128 17.95 35.10 13.22
N ALA A 129 18.18 36.40 13.40
CA ALA A 129 17.40 37.25 14.31
C ALA A 129 17.29 36.67 15.74
N GLY A 130 18.37 36.06 16.25
CA GLY A 130 18.40 35.44 17.59
C GLY A 130 17.64 34.12 17.72
N GLN A 131 17.17 33.54 16.60
CA GLN A 131 16.55 32.22 16.55
C GLN A 131 17.50 31.23 15.87
N ARG A 132 17.64 30.05 16.47
CA ARG A 132 18.50 28.96 15.95
C ARG A 132 17.65 27.98 15.15
N PHE A 133 18.19 27.52 14.03
CA PHE A 133 17.53 26.57 13.13
C PHE A 133 18.31 25.26 13.04
N PHE A 134 17.57 24.16 13.11
CA PHE A 134 18.12 22.82 13.11
C PHE A 134 17.42 21.92 12.10
N GLU A 135 18.22 21.16 11.36
CA GLU A 135 17.76 20.11 10.48
C GLU A 135 17.65 18.79 11.24
N TYR A 136 16.63 18.01 10.89
CA TYR A 136 16.34 16.71 11.48
C TYR A 136 16.32 15.65 10.38
N THR A 137 17.31 14.77 10.33
CA THR A 137 17.38 13.66 9.37
C THR A 137 17.13 12.33 10.07
N ILE A 138 16.58 11.36 9.36
CA ILE A 138 16.33 10.02 9.90
C ILE A 138 17.41 9.06 9.42
N ASP A 139 18.07 8.37 10.35
CA ASP A 139 18.84 7.17 10.08
C ASP A 139 17.88 5.97 9.97
N GLU A 140 17.64 5.53 8.74
CA GLU A 140 16.71 4.42 8.47
C GLU A 140 17.15 3.10 9.09
N SER A 141 18.46 2.90 9.30
CA SER A 141 19.01 1.66 9.89
C SER A 141 18.73 1.55 11.39
N LEU A 142 18.54 2.68 12.07
CA LEU A 142 18.19 2.74 13.49
C LEU A 142 16.68 2.90 13.70
N CYS A 143 15.94 3.38 12.70
CA CYS A 143 14.52 3.68 12.84
C CYS A 143 13.68 2.41 12.90
N ILE A 144 13.03 2.13 14.03
CA ILE A 144 12.15 0.97 14.18
C ILE A 144 10.68 1.23 13.81
N GLY A 145 10.34 2.43 13.32
CA GLY A 145 8.97 2.78 12.95
C GLY A 145 8.00 3.02 14.12
N CYS A 146 8.48 3.34 15.32
CA CYS A 146 7.63 3.50 16.51
C CYS A 146 6.65 4.69 16.46
N GLY A 147 6.90 5.69 15.60
CA GLY A 147 6.00 6.84 15.43
C GLY A 147 5.93 7.82 16.61
N LYS A 148 6.78 7.68 17.64
CA LYS A 148 6.84 8.66 18.75
C LYS A 148 7.16 10.07 18.24
N CYS A 149 8.20 10.19 17.41
CA CYS A 149 8.61 11.44 16.79
C CYS A 149 7.54 12.03 15.86
N VAL A 150 6.78 11.18 15.17
CA VAL A 150 5.63 11.57 14.34
C VAL A 150 4.54 12.20 15.20
N LYS A 151 4.19 11.55 16.32
CA LYS A 151 3.21 12.06 17.28
C LYS A 151 3.64 13.42 17.87
N GLY A 152 4.92 13.56 18.22
CA GLY A 152 5.47 14.81 18.74
C GLY A 152 5.50 15.94 17.70
N CYS A 153 5.98 15.65 16.48
CA CYS A 153 6.07 16.62 15.39
C CYS A 153 4.70 17.11 14.91
N ALA A 154 3.65 16.28 15.04
CA ALA A 154 2.28 16.64 14.71
C ALA A 154 1.70 17.79 15.58
N LEU A 155 2.33 18.10 16.72
CA LEU A 155 1.99 19.29 17.52
C LEU A 155 2.49 20.61 16.91
N MET A 156 3.35 20.52 15.88
CA MET A 156 3.87 21.63 15.09
C MET A 156 3.43 21.43 13.64
N ASN A 157 4.36 21.46 12.68
CA ASN A 157 4.04 21.32 11.27
C ASN A 157 3.81 19.88 10.83
N GLY A 158 4.18 18.86 11.62
CA GLY A 158 3.97 17.45 11.27
C GLY A 158 4.81 16.95 10.08
N SER A 159 6.04 17.46 9.93
CA SER A 159 6.96 17.10 8.84
C SER A 159 7.49 15.66 8.94
N LEU A 160 7.57 15.11 10.16
CA LEU A 160 7.91 13.72 10.40
C LEU A 160 6.65 12.86 10.27
N TYR A 161 6.66 11.87 9.38
CA TYR A 161 5.59 10.88 9.26
C TYR A 161 6.13 9.50 8.88
N LEU A 162 5.31 8.46 9.09
CA LEU A 162 5.71 7.09 8.75
C LEU A 162 5.42 6.79 7.26
N GLN A 163 6.24 5.92 6.66
CA GLN A 163 6.00 5.29 5.36
C GLN A 163 6.34 3.80 5.43
N VAL A 164 5.66 2.99 4.61
CA VAL A 164 6.07 1.62 4.34
C VAL A 164 7.16 1.64 3.28
N MET A 165 8.34 1.10 3.62
CA MET A 165 9.48 0.98 2.70
C MET A 165 9.31 -0.29 1.87
N HIS A 166 9.03 -0.15 0.57
CA HIS A 166 8.65 -1.27 -0.31
C HIS A 166 9.81 -2.18 -0.71
N ASP A 167 11.05 -1.73 -0.55
CA ASP A 167 12.27 -2.55 -0.63
C ASP A 167 12.38 -3.54 0.52
N ARG A 168 11.83 -3.21 1.69
CA ARG A 168 11.81 -4.06 2.89
C ARG A 168 10.51 -4.84 3.03
N CYS A 169 9.39 -4.23 2.67
CA CYS A 169 8.06 -4.80 2.88
C CYS A 169 7.87 -6.07 2.03
N VAL A 170 7.63 -7.20 2.69
CA VAL A 170 7.31 -8.49 2.03
C VAL A 170 5.87 -8.57 1.50
N ASN A 171 5.13 -7.47 1.57
CA ASN A 171 3.78 -7.33 1.02
C ASN A 171 2.80 -8.43 1.47
N CYS A 172 2.74 -8.70 2.78
CA CYS A 172 1.85 -9.72 3.37
C CYS A 172 0.43 -9.64 2.79
N ASN A 173 -0.23 -10.78 2.57
CA ASN A 173 -1.62 -10.79 2.10
C ASN A 173 -2.56 -10.06 3.06
N GLU A 174 -2.34 -10.26 4.37
CA GLU A 174 -2.95 -9.49 5.46
C GLU A 174 -1.83 -8.89 6.32
N CYS A 175 -1.76 -7.57 6.38
CA CYS A 175 -0.71 -6.91 7.16
C CYS A 175 -1.11 -6.87 8.64
N ALA A 176 -0.36 -7.55 9.50
CA ALA A 176 -0.60 -7.55 10.94
C ALA A 176 -0.56 -6.14 11.58
N ILE A 177 0.27 -5.24 11.03
CA ILE A 177 0.27 -3.81 11.42
C ILE A 177 -1.08 -3.17 11.05
N ALA A 178 -1.59 -3.42 9.84
CA ALA A 178 -2.85 -2.84 9.37
C ALA A 178 -4.03 -3.32 10.23
N VAL A 179 -4.11 -4.62 10.51
CA VAL A 179 -5.13 -5.22 11.40
C VAL A 179 -5.06 -4.60 12.80
N SER A 180 -3.86 -4.35 13.31
CA SER A 180 -3.64 -3.78 14.64
C SER A 180 -3.73 -2.25 14.66
N CYS A 181 -3.91 -1.56 13.53
CA CYS A 181 -3.87 -0.10 13.47
C CYS A 181 -5.17 0.49 14.02
N PRO A 182 -5.15 1.26 15.13
CA PRO A 182 -6.37 1.74 15.77
C PRO A 182 -7.15 2.76 14.92
N THR A 183 -6.48 3.41 13.96
CA THR A 183 -7.09 4.41 13.07
C THR A 183 -7.26 3.91 11.64
N GLN A 184 -7.03 2.62 11.40
CA GLN A 184 -7.13 2.02 10.07
C GLN A 184 -6.37 2.83 9.00
N ALA A 185 -5.17 3.29 9.37
CA ALA A 185 -4.35 4.16 8.52
C ALA A 185 -3.66 3.41 7.38
N PHE A 186 -3.85 2.11 7.20
CA PHE A 186 -3.16 1.32 6.18
C PHE A 186 -4.10 0.94 5.05
N ASP A 187 -3.70 1.26 3.82
CA ASP A 187 -4.45 0.98 2.60
C ASP A 187 -3.58 0.19 1.59
N ARG A 188 -4.25 -0.39 0.59
CA ARG A 188 -3.60 -1.01 -0.59
C ARG A 188 -3.55 0.02 -1.72
N LEU A 189 -2.34 0.42 -2.11
CA LEU A 189 -2.13 1.32 -3.24
C LEU A 189 -1.63 0.56 -4.48
N PRO A 190 -1.95 1.02 -5.70
CA PRO A 190 -1.35 0.48 -6.93
C PRO A 190 0.18 0.53 -6.87
N ALA A 191 0.84 -0.52 -7.32
CA ALA A 191 2.31 -0.64 -7.25
C ALA A 191 3.05 0.37 -8.14
N ASN A 192 2.36 1.01 -9.11
CA ASN A 192 2.93 2.08 -9.92
C ASN A 192 2.92 3.45 -9.22
N ARG A 193 2.12 3.62 -8.16
CA ARG A 193 2.06 4.83 -7.34
C ARG A 193 1.96 4.48 -5.84
N PRO A 194 2.94 3.75 -5.29
CA PRO A 194 2.75 3.06 -4.02
C PRO A 194 2.95 3.96 -2.79
N TYR A 195 3.26 5.24 -2.97
CA TYR A 195 3.48 6.19 -1.87
C TYR A 195 2.27 7.10 -1.63
N ARG A 196 2.05 7.48 -0.37
CA ARG A 196 1.05 8.49 0.01
C ARG A 196 1.72 9.49 0.94
N VAL A 197 1.68 10.76 0.55
CA VAL A 197 2.18 11.88 1.35
C VAL A 197 1.02 12.55 2.08
N LYS A 198 1.33 13.45 3.02
CA LYS A 198 0.31 14.30 3.65
C LYS A 198 -0.40 15.14 2.60
N GLN A 199 -1.70 15.34 2.76
CA GLN A 199 -2.51 16.14 1.83
C GLN A 199 -1.96 17.56 1.65
N SER A 200 -1.43 18.16 2.72
CA SER A 200 -0.82 19.49 2.68
C SER A 200 0.49 19.57 1.87
N VAL A 201 1.17 18.45 1.64
CA VAL A 201 2.43 18.38 0.88
C VAL A 201 2.19 18.25 -0.61
N TYR A 202 1.11 17.60 -1.01
CA TYR A 202 0.87 17.26 -2.41
C TYR A 202 0.92 18.47 -3.35
N PRO A 203 0.32 19.64 -3.02
CA PRO A 203 0.44 20.85 -3.84
C PRO A 203 1.89 21.38 -3.95
N LEU A 204 2.71 21.23 -2.90
CA LEU A 204 4.11 21.66 -2.91
C LEU A 204 4.94 20.80 -3.87
N ILE A 205 4.69 19.49 -3.89
CA ILE A 205 5.32 18.57 -4.85
C ILE A 205 4.91 18.94 -6.27
N GLN A 206 3.64 19.24 -6.52
CA GLN A 206 3.18 19.68 -7.84
C GLN A 206 3.86 20.98 -8.30
N GLN A 207 3.95 21.97 -7.41
CA GLN A 207 4.62 23.23 -7.70
C GLN A 207 6.10 22.99 -8.05
N LYS A 208 6.79 22.15 -7.29
CA LYS A 208 8.19 21.81 -7.57
C LYS A 208 8.35 21.03 -8.87
N ALA A 209 7.46 20.09 -9.16
CA ALA A 209 7.50 19.30 -10.39
C ALA A 209 7.31 20.16 -11.65
N ALA A 210 6.66 21.32 -11.54
CA ALA A 210 6.51 22.29 -12.62
C ALA A 210 7.81 23.06 -12.93
N ILE A 211 8.80 23.05 -12.03
CA ILE A 211 10.11 23.69 -12.25
C ILE A 211 10.93 22.82 -13.21
N PRO A 212 11.43 23.36 -14.34
CA PRO A 212 12.15 22.58 -15.35
C PRO A 212 13.36 21.80 -14.81
N GLU A 213 14.07 22.31 -13.81
CA GLU A 213 15.28 21.70 -13.25
C GLU A 213 15.00 20.64 -12.15
N ARG A 214 13.74 20.47 -11.73
CA ARG A 214 13.35 19.58 -10.61
C ARG A 214 12.85 18.21 -11.10
N ASP A 215 13.74 17.44 -11.69
CA ASP A 215 13.47 16.05 -12.09
C ASP A 215 13.11 15.15 -10.90
N ASP A 216 13.70 15.41 -9.74
CA ASP A 216 13.43 14.75 -8.46
C ASP A 216 11.95 14.86 -8.08
N ALA A 217 11.39 16.08 -8.14
CA ALA A 217 9.99 16.34 -7.79
C ALA A 217 9.03 15.73 -8.81
N ARG A 218 9.38 15.75 -10.11
CA ARG A 218 8.61 15.06 -11.15
C ARG A 218 8.59 13.55 -10.94
N GLN A 219 9.73 12.96 -10.54
CA GLN A 219 9.80 11.54 -10.22
C GLN A 219 8.91 11.23 -9.00
N LEU A 220 9.07 11.97 -7.91
CA LEU A 220 8.25 11.79 -6.72
C LEU A 220 6.76 11.89 -7.03
N LEU A 221 6.34 12.89 -7.82
CA LEU A 221 4.94 13.07 -8.22
C LEU A 221 4.39 11.87 -9.03
N ARG A 222 5.25 11.17 -9.80
CA ARG A 222 4.83 9.97 -10.53
C ARG A 222 4.60 8.77 -9.62
N GLU A 223 5.27 8.71 -8.48
CA GLU A 223 5.25 7.58 -7.53
C GLU A 223 4.25 7.79 -6.37
N VAL A 224 3.85 9.04 -6.12
CA VAL A 224 2.86 9.39 -5.11
C VAL A 224 1.44 9.22 -5.66
N SER A 225 0.62 8.45 -4.96
CA SER A 225 -0.82 8.37 -5.19
C SER A 225 -1.48 9.72 -4.86
N PRO A 226 -2.39 10.21 -5.70
CA PRO A 226 -3.16 11.40 -5.37
C PRO A 226 -3.97 11.20 -4.07
N PRO A 227 -4.15 12.27 -3.27
CA PRO A 227 -4.83 12.22 -1.98
C PRO A 227 -6.33 11.92 -2.07
#